data_AF-A0A7J7VMU3-F1
#
_entry.id   AF-A0A7J7VMU3-F1
#
_cell.length_a   1.000
_cell.length_b   1.000
_cell.length_c   1.000
_cell.angle_alpha   90.00
_cell.angle_beta   90.00
_cell.angle_gamma   90.00
#
_symmetry.space_group_name_H-M   'P 1'
#
loop_
_entity.id
_entity.type
_entity.pdbx_description
1 polymer ?
#
loop_
_entity_poly.entity_id
_entity_poly.type
_entity_poly.pdbx_seq_one_letter_code
_entity_poly.pdbx_strand_id
1 'polypeptide(L)'
;MFLLMLLSTLFPSTLPEPGKQYWVCNSSDVSLWYTYCGRDMKNLYFNLYVSFNTMNFPMRKQVICQGSDDDYSFCRALKGETVNTSVPFSFRGILFSKGKYRCVVEAIAGNTEEMLFCLNFTIIHYSASN
;
A
#
# COMPACT_ATOMS: atom_id res chain seq x y z
N MET A 1 11.59 11.28 -20.17
CA MET A 1 13.02 10.99 -19.92
C MET A 1 13.73 12.26 -19.47
N PHE A 2 13.57 12.71 -18.21
CA PHE A 2 14.58 13.48 -17.48
C PHE A 2 14.17 13.70 -16.01
N LEU A 3 15.18 13.74 -15.14
CA LEU A 3 15.24 14.40 -13.82
C LEU A 3 14.21 14.07 -12.71
N LEU A 4 14.38 12.89 -12.09
CA LEU A 4 14.19 12.74 -10.63
C LEU A 4 15.19 11.74 -9.99
N MET A 5 16.29 11.49 -10.70
CA MET A 5 17.48 10.81 -10.17
C MET A 5 18.36 11.88 -9.50
N LEU A 6 18.23 12.07 -8.18
CA LEU A 6 19.21 12.64 -7.22
C LEU A 6 18.52 13.15 -5.93
N LEU A 7 18.15 12.23 -5.03
CA LEU A 7 18.02 12.53 -3.60
C LEU A 7 18.27 11.28 -2.75
N SER A 8 19.45 10.68 -2.93
CA SER A 8 19.82 9.38 -2.38
C SER A 8 21.09 9.43 -1.51
N THR A 9 21.11 10.35 -0.56
CA THR A 9 21.93 10.33 0.67
C THR A 9 21.20 11.13 1.75
N LEU A 10 21.29 10.72 3.03
CA LEU A 10 20.65 11.37 4.20
C LEU A 10 19.12 11.19 4.39
N PHE A 11 18.58 10.00 4.09
CA PHE A 11 17.47 9.49 4.90
C PHE A 11 17.96 8.33 5.77
N PRO A 12 17.79 8.39 7.10
CA PRO A 12 18.07 7.24 7.96
C PRO A 12 17.21 6.05 7.54
N SER A 13 17.74 4.84 7.68
CA SER A 13 16.99 3.59 7.60
C SER A 13 16.13 3.39 8.87
N THR A 14 15.35 4.40 9.23
CA THR A 14 14.39 4.33 10.34
C THR A 14 13.12 3.63 9.87
N LEU A 15 12.80 2.53 10.53
CA LEU A 15 11.47 1.92 10.52
C LEU A 15 10.40 3.03 10.68
N PRO A 16 9.32 3.04 9.88
CA PRO A 16 8.30 4.08 9.98
C PRO A 16 7.66 4.09 11.37
N GLU A 17 7.66 5.27 12.01
CA GLU A 17 7.18 5.43 13.38
C GLU A 17 5.66 5.21 13.44
N PRO A 18 5.14 4.34 14.32
CA PRO A 18 3.71 4.10 14.43
C PRO A 18 2.99 5.39 14.83
N GLY A 19 1.93 5.73 14.10
CA GLY A 19 1.16 6.97 14.29
C GLY A 19 1.67 8.20 13.52
N LYS A 20 2.85 8.15 12.88
CA LYS A 20 3.31 9.23 12.00
C LYS A 20 2.58 9.18 10.65
N GLN A 21 2.21 10.35 10.12
CA GLN A 21 1.56 10.48 8.82
C GLN A 21 2.58 10.66 7.71
N TYR A 22 2.48 9.83 6.67
CA TYR A 22 3.34 9.83 5.49
C TYR A 22 2.49 10.19 4.26
N TRP A 23 2.81 11.32 3.64
CA TRP A 23 2.17 11.77 2.40
C TRP A 23 2.72 10.98 1.20
N VAL A 24 1.83 10.54 0.29
CA VAL A 24 2.22 9.78 -0.91
C VAL A 24 2.17 10.67 -2.14
N CYS A 25 1.00 11.25 -2.41
CA CYS A 25 0.78 12.11 -3.57
C CYS A 25 -0.47 12.98 -3.41
N ASN A 26 -0.56 13.98 -4.27
CA ASN A 26 -1.77 14.77 -4.49
C ASN A 26 -2.01 14.86 -6.01
N SER A 27 -3.27 14.76 -6.41
CA SER A 27 -3.76 14.89 -7.77
C SER A 27 -4.89 15.94 -7.79
N SER A 28 -5.43 16.29 -8.96
CA SER A 28 -6.60 17.17 -9.09
C SER A 28 -7.77 16.73 -8.21
N ASP A 29 -8.02 15.43 -8.14
CA ASP A 29 -9.24 14.85 -7.56
C ASP A 29 -8.99 14.02 -6.29
N VAL A 30 -7.73 13.72 -5.95
CA VAL A 30 -7.35 12.78 -4.89
C VAL A 30 -6.13 13.25 -4.10
N SER A 31 -6.24 13.28 -2.77
CA SER A 31 -5.10 13.32 -1.84
C SER A 31 -4.91 11.97 -1.15
N LEU A 32 -3.67 11.47 -1.14
CA LEU A 32 -3.31 10.15 -0.60
C LEU A 32 -2.21 10.25 0.47
N TRP A 33 -2.46 9.66 1.63
CA TRP A 33 -1.47 9.47 2.68
C TRP A 33 -1.72 8.16 3.44
N TYR A 34 -0.71 7.69 4.17
CA TYR A 34 -0.83 6.55 5.06
C TYR A 34 -0.26 6.83 6.46
N THR A 35 -0.68 6.01 7.42
CA THR A 35 -0.02 5.85 8.71
C THR A 35 0.38 4.39 8.89
N TYR A 36 1.56 4.13 9.46
CA TYR A 36 1.95 2.75 9.80
C TYR A 36 1.13 2.25 11.00
N CYS A 37 0.53 1.06 10.88
CA CYS A 37 -0.34 0.46 11.90
C CYS A 37 0.20 -0.85 12.50
N GLY A 38 1.42 -1.28 12.12
CA GLY A 38 1.96 -2.60 12.46
C GLY A 38 3.30 -2.59 13.20
N ARG A 39 3.93 -3.78 13.23
CA ARG A 39 5.32 -4.04 13.62
C ARG A 39 5.95 -4.96 12.56
N ASP A 40 7.25 -5.21 12.65
CA ASP A 40 8.08 -5.84 11.60
C ASP A 40 7.73 -7.27 11.12
N MET A 41 7.20 -7.36 9.89
CA MET A 41 7.89 -7.88 8.68
C MET A 41 8.23 -9.40 8.58
N LYS A 42 7.77 -10.18 7.57
CA LYS A 42 8.51 -10.60 6.32
C LYS A 42 7.72 -11.70 5.49
N ASN A 43 7.47 -11.52 4.16
CA ASN A 43 6.64 -12.24 3.09
C ASN A 43 5.18 -11.72 2.78
N LEU A 44 4.61 -11.88 1.56
CA LEU A 44 3.53 -10.97 1.03
C LEU A 44 2.20 -11.58 0.46
N TYR A 45 1.07 -11.20 1.08
CA TYR A 45 -0.34 -11.28 0.64
C TYR A 45 -1.08 -10.04 1.15
N PHE A 46 -2.08 -9.47 0.45
CA PHE A 46 -2.80 -8.29 0.95
C PHE A 46 -4.24 -8.59 1.40
N ASN A 47 -4.57 -8.35 2.68
CA ASN A 47 -5.95 -8.16 3.11
C ASN A 47 -6.30 -6.66 3.02
N LEU A 48 -7.40 -6.35 2.34
CA LEU A 48 -7.89 -4.99 2.10
C LEU A 48 -9.20 -4.76 2.85
N TYR A 49 -9.18 -3.86 3.83
CA TYR A 49 -10.35 -3.40 4.57
C TYR A 49 -10.65 -1.97 4.16
N VAL A 50 -11.69 -1.78 3.36
CA VAL A 50 -12.12 -0.45 2.88
C VAL A 50 -13.32 0.02 3.70
N SER A 51 -13.32 1.27 4.13
CA SER A 51 -14.49 1.94 4.67
C SER A 51 -14.69 3.34 4.09
N PHE A 52 -15.94 3.75 4.01
CA PHE A 52 -16.39 5.03 3.48
C PHE A 52 -17.46 5.60 4.40
N ASN A 53 -17.21 6.78 4.98
CA ASN A 53 -18.05 7.36 6.03
C ASN A 53 -18.26 6.37 7.20
N THR A 54 -19.47 5.84 7.36
CA THR A 54 -19.84 4.82 8.37
C THR A 54 -19.98 3.41 7.78
N MET A 55 -19.84 3.24 6.47
CA MET A 55 -19.99 1.95 5.79
C MET A 55 -18.64 1.22 5.73
N ASN A 56 -18.59 0.01 6.27
CA ASN A 56 -17.47 -0.91 6.12
C ASN A 56 -17.78 -1.88 4.97
N PHE A 57 -16.88 -2.00 4.00
CA PHE A 57 -17.02 -2.98 2.92
C PHE A 57 -16.47 -4.35 3.38
N PRO A 58 -16.95 -5.46 2.80
CA PRO A 58 -16.37 -6.78 3.05
C PRO A 58 -14.88 -6.81 2.73
N MET A 59 -14.09 -7.43 3.62
CA MET A 59 -12.65 -7.62 3.43
C MET A 59 -12.37 -8.34 2.11
N ARG A 60 -11.40 -7.86 1.34
CA ARG A 60 -10.90 -8.54 0.13
C ARG A 60 -9.49 -9.06 0.37
N LYS A 61 -9.28 -10.38 0.26
CA LYS A 61 -7.94 -11.00 0.22
C LYS A 61 -7.46 -10.96 -1.23
N GLN A 62 -6.30 -10.35 -1.46
CA GLN A 62 -5.66 -10.25 -2.77
C GLN A 62 -4.31 -10.98 -2.69
N VAL A 63 -4.22 -12.10 -3.40
CA VAL A 63 -3.00 -12.89 -3.53
C VAL A 63 -2.11 -12.17 -4.55
N ILE A 64 -0.86 -11.89 -4.15
CA ILE A 64 0.15 -11.22 -4.99
C ILE A 64 1.26 -12.20 -5.41
N CYS A 65 1.51 -13.22 -4.59
CA CYS A 65 2.46 -14.29 -4.84
C CYS A 65 1.79 -15.64 -4.55
N GLN A 66 1.62 -16.46 -5.59
CA GLN A 66 1.09 -17.83 -5.56
C GLN A 66 2.23 -18.87 -5.76
N GLY A 67 3.43 -18.55 -5.24
CA GLY A 67 4.62 -19.39 -5.32
C GLY A 67 5.85 -18.60 -5.73
N SER A 68 6.90 -19.30 -6.17
CA SER A 68 8.15 -18.70 -6.65
C SER A 68 8.14 -18.31 -8.13
N ASP A 69 7.23 -18.88 -8.93
CA ASP A 69 7.08 -18.59 -10.36
C ASP A 69 5.79 -17.79 -10.61
N ASP A 70 5.80 -16.56 -10.11
CA ASP A 70 4.71 -15.58 -10.28
C ASP A 70 5.16 -14.42 -11.18
N ASP A 71 4.20 -13.63 -11.67
CA ASP A 71 4.38 -12.48 -12.57
C ASP A 71 5.33 -11.41 -11.99
N TYR A 72 5.43 -11.35 -10.66
CA TYR A 72 6.26 -10.38 -9.95
C TYR A 72 7.59 -10.96 -9.48
N SER A 73 8.70 -10.40 -9.97
CA SER A 73 10.07 -10.79 -9.59
C SER A 73 10.35 -10.73 -8.08
N PHE A 74 9.65 -9.88 -7.34
CA PHE A 74 9.79 -9.77 -5.89
C PHE A 74 9.18 -10.96 -5.12
N CYS A 75 8.36 -11.81 -5.73
CA CYS A 75 7.84 -13.03 -5.09
C CYS A 75 8.93 -14.07 -4.79
N ARG A 76 10.12 -13.92 -5.39
CA ARG A 76 11.32 -14.73 -5.11
C ARG A 76 12.23 -14.12 -4.03
N ALA A 77 11.96 -12.90 -3.57
CA ALA A 77 12.84 -12.18 -2.65
C ALA A 77 12.86 -12.82 -1.26
N LEU A 78 14.05 -12.99 -0.70
CA LEU A 78 14.27 -13.62 0.60
C LEU A 78 14.29 -12.62 1.76
N LYS A 79 14.10 -13.17 2.95
CA LYS A 79 14.23 -12.50 4.26
C LYS A 79 15.56 -11.74 4.39
N GLY A 80 15.52 -10.43 4.20
CA GLY A 80 16.67 -9.53 4.34
C GLY A 80 17.20 -8.96 3.01
N GLU A 81 16.64 -9.35 1.86
CA GLU A 81 16.97 -8.78 0.57
C GLU A 81 16.23 -7.45 0.32
N THR A 82 16.89 -6.54 -0.40
CA THR A 82 16.31 -5.25 -0.78
C THR A 82 15.46 -5.39 -2.04
N VAL A 83 14.14 -5.23 -1.91
CA VAL A 83 13.24 -5.17 -3.06
C VAL A 83 13.22 -3.75 -3.64
N ASN A 84 13.85 -3.56 -4.80
CA ASN A 84 13.79 -2.31 -5.57
C ASN A 84 13.19 -2.59 -6.96
N THR A 85 11.89 -2.32 -7.11
CA THR A 85 11.13 -2.64 -8.33
C THR A 85 9.98 -1.65 -8.51
N SER A 86 9.53 -1.50 -9.76
CA SER A 86 8.42 -0.62 -10.15
C SER A 86 7.28 -1.46 -10.70
N VAL A 87 6.11 -1.41 -10.05
CA VAL A 87 4.91 -2.12 -10.49
C VAL A 87 3.98 -1.15 -11.24
N PRO A 88 3.68 -1.36 -12.53
CA PRO A 88 2.64 -0.60 -13.21
C PRO A 88 1.27 -1.00 -12.65
N PHE A 89 0.40 -0.02 -12.41
CA PHE A 89 -0.98 -0.27 -12.00
C PHE A 89 -1.94 0.41 -12.96
N SER A 90 -3.11 -0.21 -13.14
CA SER A 90 -4.25 0.37 -13.84
C SER A 90 -5.50 0.05 -13.06
N PHE A 91 -6.38 1.03 -12.89
CA PHE A 91 -7.70 0.83 -12.33
C PHE A 91 -8.72 1.39 -13.31
N ARG A 92 -9.76 0.61 -13.61
CA ARG A 92 -10.98 1.19 -14.17
C ARG A 92 -11.67 1.94 -13.04
N GLY A 93 -11.96 3.22 -13.25
CA GLY A 93 -12.62 4.06 -12.26
C GLY A 93 -13.95 3.43 -11.85
N ILE A 94 -13.98 2.87 -10.63
CA ILE A 94 -15.24 2.69 -9.90
C ILE A 94 -15.75 4.12 -9.65
N LEU A 95 -17.06 4.35 -9.79
CA LEU A 95 -17.68 5.63 -9.46
C LEU A 95 -17.58 5.86 -7.95
N PHE A 96 -16.45 6.42 -7.52
CA PHE A 96 -16.20 6.77 -6.13
C PHE A 96 -17.00 8.03 -5.80
N SER A 97 -17.94 7.91 -4.87
CA SER A 97 -18.58 9.07 -4.26
C SER A 97 -17.53 10.04 -3.70
N LYS A 98 -17.85 11.34 -3.68
CA LYS A 98 -17.02 12.33 -2.99
C LYS A 98 -16.94 12.00 -1.49
N GLY A 99 -15.75 12.10 -0.89
CA GLY A 99 -15.59 11.97 0.56
C GLY A 99 -14.27 11.37 1.01
N LYS A 100 -14.23 10.97 2.28
CA LYS A 100 -13.06 10.38 2.94
C LYS A 100 -13.20 8.86 3.01
N TYR A 101 -12.30 8.17 2.33
CA TYR A 101 -12.13 6.74 2.41
C TYR A 101 -10.97 6.39 3.35
N ARG A 102 -11.10 5.24 4.01
CA ARG A 102 -10.02 4.60 4.76
C ARG A 102 -9.80 3.22 4.16
N CYS A 103 -8.54 2.87 3.88
CA CYS A 103 -8.16 1.56 3.39
C CYS A 103 -7.03 1.02 4.27
N VAL A 104 -7.31 0.00 5.07
CA VAL A 104 -6.27 -0.72 5.80
C VAL A 104 -5.80 -1.87 4.92
N VAL A 105 -4.49 -1.89 4.67
CA VAL A 105 -3.79 -2.92 3.91
C VAL A 105 -2.90 -3.67 4.88
N GLU A 106 -3.28 -4.90 5.20
CA GLU A 106 -2.44 -5.83 5.96
C GLU A 106 -1.69 -6.70 4.97
N ALA A 107 -0.36 -6.62 5.00
CA ALA A 107 0.50 -7.56 4.33
C ALA A 107 0.71 -8.79 5.25
N ILE A 108 0.45 -9.99 4.75
CA ILE A 108 0.52 -11.27 5.48
C ILE A 108 1.46 -12.23 4.74
N ALA A 109 2.03 -13.22 5.43
CA ALA A 109 3.34 -13.71 5.08
C ALA A 109 3.60 -15.21 5.31
N GLY A 110 3.99 -15.90 4.24
CA GLY A 110 4.54 -17.26 4.31
C GLY A 110 3.55 -18.30 4.81
N ASN A 111 4.05 -19.49 5.12
CA ASN A 111 3.21 -20.64 5.47
C ASN A 111 2.60 -20.56 6.88
N THR A 112 3.05 -19.63 7.71
CA THR A 112 2.59 -19.38 9.08
C THR A 112 1.62 -18.19 9.19
N GLU A 113 1.24 -17.56 8.06
CA GLU A 113 0.38 -16.36 7.98
C GLU A 113 0.84 -15.22 8.93
N GLU A 114 2.14 -14.98 9.04
CA GLU A 114 2.72 -13.88 9.84
C GLU A 114 2.42 -12.51 9.21
N MET A 115 2.32 -11.42 9.99
CA MET A 115 2.07 -10.09 9.42
C MET A 115 3.38 -9.41 8.97
N LEU A 116 3.46 -9.02 7.69
CA LEU A 116 4.57 -8.29 7.07
C LEU A 116 4.57 -6.81 7.47
N PHE A 117 3.44 -6.14 7.27
CA PHE A 117 3.25 -4.73 7.58
C PHE A 117 1.77 -4.40 7.57
N CYS A 118 1.42 -3.30 8.24
CA CYS A 118 0.07 -2.74 8.18
C CYS A 118 0.18 -1.28 7.74
N LEU A 119 -0.50 -0.93 6.65
CA LEU A 119 -0.62 0.44 6.15
C LEU A 119 -2.07 0.88 6.22
N ASN A 120 -2.34 1.94 6.97
CA ASN A 120 -3.65 2.55 7.07
C ASN A 120 -3.69 3.79 6.17
N PHE A 121 -4.12 3.60 4.91
CA PHE A 121 -4.30 4.67 3.95
C PHE A 121 -5.55 5.47 4.26
N THR A 122 -5.45 6.78 4.12
CA THR A 122 -6.58 7.69 4.02
C THR A 122 -6.56 8.32 2.63
N ILE A 123 -7.70 8.28 1.97
CA ILE A 123 -7.87 8.78 0.60
C ILE A 123 -9.00 9.79 0.68
N ILE A 124 -8.74 11.06 0.37
CA ILE A 124 -9.81 12.03 0.15
C ILE A 124 -10.04 12.14 -1.35
N HIS A 125 -11.26 11.81 -1.77
CA HIS A 125 -11.74 12.03 -3.13
C HIS A 125 -12.58 13.33 -3.13
N TYR A 126 -12.10 14.33 -3.86
CA TYR A 126 -12.69 15.68 -3.89
C TYR A 126 -13.77 15.83 -4.96
N SER A 127 -13.71 15.00 -6.00
CA SER A 127 -14.67 14.99 -7.10
C SER A 127 -15.88 14.13 -6.77
N ALA A 128 -17.02 14.50 -7.33
CA ALA A 128 -18.09 13.56 -7.64
C ALA A 128 -18.15 13.53 -9.16
N SER A 129 -17.90 12.36 -9.77
CA SER A 129 -18.16 12.19 -11.20
C SER A 129 -19.66 12.29 -11.44
N ASN A 130 -20.09 13.42 -12.01
CA ASN A 130 -21.39 13.52 -12.70
C ASN A 130 -21.30 12.80 -14.04
#